data_AF-A0A914QZD5-F1
#
_entry.id   AF-A0A914QZD5-F1
#
_cell.length_a   1.000
_cell.length_b   1.000
_cell.length_c   1.000
_cell.angle_alpha   90.00
_cell.angle_beta   90.00
_cell.angle_gamma   90.00
#
_symmetry.space_group_name_H-M   'P 1'
#
loop_
_entity.id
_entity.type
_entity.pdbx_description
1 polymer ?
#
loop_
_entity_poly.entity_id
_entity_poly.type
_entity_poly.pdbx_seq_one_letter_code
_entity_poly.pdbx_strand_id
1 'polypeptide(L)'
;MDVHVPTAEDHCRISILVRTIGPRTATTFNRLIERLSRVEAIQVPNNVSVSDNPKRVILANFITQANPELTKFGDLQAHRKIFGFIGVSQNAFSAANSIQSSLRASVESDLRNEENYNTSKPLDPSILHSALVRTKSTNDGSYSLDNVCETYNRHKQELYGGLVDSRCVLFGFNEATCGIESREVLSFNSLEDSEEFENGVRELIRSIYFILESRRIDRS
;
A
#
# COMPACT_ATOMS: atom_id res chain seq x y z
N MET A 1 12.56 23.06 -14.77
CA MET A 1 12.72 21.88 -13.91
C MET A 1 14.08 22.03 -13.26
N ASP A 2 14.12 22.29 -11.96
CA ASP A 2 15.41 22.38 -11.25
C ASP A 2 16.05 20.99 -11.24
N VAL A 3 17.23 20.91 -11.85
CA VAL A 3 18.02 19.68 -11.86
C VAL A 3 18.62 19.56 -10.46
N HIS A 4 18.02 18.70 -9.62
CA HIS A 4 18.57 18.36 -8.31
C HIS A 4 19.99 17.82 -8.49
N VAL A 5 20.97 18.54 -7.96
CA VAL A 5 22.37 18.11 -7.97
C VAL A 5 22.52 17.05 -6.88
N PRO A 6 22.95 15.82 -7.23
CA PRO A 6 23.12 14.76 -6.23
C PRO A 6 24.09 15.18 -5.13
N THR A 7 23.70 14.94 -3.89
CA THR A 7 24.53 15.14 -2.70
C THR A 7 25.19 13.82 -2.28
N ALA A 8 26.22 13.88 -1.44
CA ALA A 8 26.88 12.67 -0.93
C ALA A 8 25.91 11.71 -0.22
N GLU A 9 24.87 12.25 0.41
CA GLU A 9 23.84 11.45 1.09
C GLU A 9 23.00 10.62 0.12
N ASP A 10 22.77 11.11 -1.10
CA ASP A 10 21.99 10.40 -2.13
C ASP A 10 22.68 9.09 -2.57
N HIS A 11 24.01 9.02 -2.44
CA HIS A 11 24.79 7.83 -2.77
C HIS A 11 24.66 6.69 -1.76
N CYS A 12 24.15 6.97 -0.57
CA CYS A 12 24.04 6.02 0.54
C CYS A 12 22.60 5.57 0.80
N ARG A 13 21.66 5.87 -0.12
CA ARG A 13 20.22 5.63 0.06
C ARG A 13 19.68 4.66 -0.98
N ILE A 14 18.71 3.83 -0.57
CA ILE A 14 17.91 2.97 -1.45
C ILE A 14 16.70 3.78 -1.92
N SER A 15 16.67 4.16 -3.19
CA SER A 15 15.52 4.87 -3.77
C SER A 15 14.33 3.94 -4.00
N ILE A 16 13.18 4.30 -3.44
CA ILE A 16 11.91 3.59 -3.54
C ILE A 16 10.86 4.54 -4.12
N LEU A 17 10.30 4.18 -5.27
CA LEU A 17 9.27 4.98 -5.94
C LEU A 17 7.88 4.66 -5.37
N VAL A 18 7.14 5.69 -4.99
CA VAL A 18 5.77 5.59 -4.47
C VAL A 18 4.81 6.19 -5.48
N ARG A 19 3.83 5.43 -5.96
CA ARG A 19 2.78 5.92 -6.87
C ARG A 19 1.40 5.50 -6.38
N THR A 20 0.42 6.39 -6.55
CA THR A 20 -0.99 6.05 -6.38
C THR A 20 -1.53 5.32 -7.60
N ILE A 21 -2.38 4.33 -7.37
CA ILE A 21 -3.07 3.54 -8.37
C ILE A 21 -4.57 3.75 -8.17
N GLY A 22 -5.20 4.39 -9.15
CA GLY A 22 -6.58 4.82 -9.07
C GLY A 22 -6.76 6.19 -8.41
N PRO A 23 -7.92 6.48 -7.80
CA PRO A 23 -8.25 7.80 -7.30
C PRO A 23 -7.27 8.24 -6.23
N ARG A 24 -6.73 9.45 -6.40
CA ARG A 24 -5.75 10.05 -5.51
C ARG A 24 -6.38 11.19 -4.73
N THR A 25 -6.53 10.99 -3.42
CA THR A 25 -6.78 12.10 -2.49
C THR A 25 -5.44 12.63 -2.01
N ALA A 26 -5.16 13.92 -2.26
CA ALA A 26 -3.89 14.55 -1.87
C ALA A 26 -3.61 14.42 -0.37
N THR A 27 -4.64 14.58 0.46
CA THR A 27 -4.54 14.45 1.93
C THR A 27 -4.04 13.07 2.35
N THR A 28 -4.67 12.00 1.86
CA THR A 28 -4.27 10.63 2.21
C THR A 28 -2.88 10.32 1.70
N PHE A 29 -2.57 10.72 0.46
CA PHE A 29 -1.25 10.47 -0.12
C PHE A 29 -0.15 11.20 0.67
N ASN A 30 -0.35 12.47 1.01
CA ASN A 30 0.64 13.23 1.79
C ASN A 30 0.85 12.62 3.18
N ARG A 31 -0.22 12.18 3.84
CA ARG A 31 -0.11 11.45 5.13
C ARG A 31 0.62 10.13 4.99
N LEU A 32 0.40 9.40 3.89
CA LEU A 32 1.14 8.17 3.61
C LEU A 32 2.63 8.45 3.43
N ILE A 33 3.00 9.49 2.67
CA ILE A 33 4.40 9.90 2.52
C ILE A 33 5.01 10.31 3.87
N GLU A 34 4.26 11.02 4.72
CA GLU A 34 4.69 11.37 6.08
C GLU A 34 4.90 10.12 6.96
N ARG A 35 4.09 9.07 6.80
CA ARG A 35 4.32 7.80 7.51
C ARG A 35 5.54 7.06 6.98
N LEU A 36 5.74 7.07 5.66
CA LEU A 36 6.92 6.47 5.04
C LEU A 36 8.22 7.14 5.50
N SER A 37 8.26 8.47 5.70
CA SER A 37 9.47 9.13 6.20
C SER A 37 9.87 8.68 7.62
N ARG A 38 8.94 8.12 8.41
CA ARG A 38 9.24 7.54 9.74
C ARG A 38 9.99 6.21 9.68
N VAL A 39 10.06 5.58 8.50
CA VAL A 39 10.79 4.32 8.25
C VAL A 39 11.97 4.50 7.31
N GLU A 40 12.47 5.74 7.19
CA GLU A 40 13.62 6.07 6.35
C GLU A 40 14.90 5.35 6.79
N ALA A 41 15.14 5.25 8.10
CA ALA A 41 16.30 4.56 8.65
C ALA A 41 15.90 3.26 9.34
N ILE A 42 16.43 2.13 8.86
CA ILE A 42 16.19 0.82 9.47
C ILE A 42 17.50 0.17 9.91
N GLN A 43 17.49 -0.47 11.09
CA GLN A 43 18.59 -1.32 11.53
C GLN A 43 18.37 -2.74 11.01
N VAL A 44 19.40 -3.33 10.42
CA VAL A 44 19.40 -4.73 10.04
C VAL A 44 20.25 -5.52 11.02
N PRO A 45 19.67 -6.55 11.68
CA PRO A 45 20.44 -7.45 12.52
C PRO A 45 21.39 -8.26 11.62
N ASN A 46 22.63 -8.42 12.06
CA ASN A 46 23.58 -9.29 11.37
C ASN A 46 23.25 -10.75 11.73
N ASN A 47 23.11 -11.62 10.73
CA ASN A 47 22.81 -13.05 10.89
C ASN A 47 24.03 -13.84 11.42
N VAL A 48 25.17 -13.18 11.57
CA VAL A 48 26.43 -13.77 12.00
C VAL A 48 26.68 -13.31 13.43
N SER A 49 26.60 -14.25 14.37
CA SER A 49 27.00 -14.10 15.77
C SER A 49 28.53 -13.98 15.90
N VAL A 50 29.12 -12.97 15.28
CA VAL A 50 30.49 -12.52 15.53
C VAL A 50 30.35 -11.18 16.24
N SER A 51 30.74 -11.20 17.51
CA SER A 51 30.29 -10.36 18.63
C SER A 51 30.43 -8.84 18.53
N ASP A 52 31.01 -8.28 17.46
CA ASP A 52 31.47 -6.89 17.48
C ASP A 52 31.15 -6.07 16.23
N ASN A 53 30.39 -6.60 15.26
CA ASN A 53 30.02 -5.81 14.08
C ASN A 53 28.78 -4.93 14.36
N PRO A 54 28.87 -3.60 14.29
CA PRO A 54 27.73 -2.71 14.55
C PRO A 54 26.54 -3.06 13.65
N LYS A 55 25.33 -2.94 14.19
CA LYS A 55 24.08 -3.11 13.42
C LYS A 55 24.13 -2.17 12.22
N ARG A 56 24.03 -2.72 11.01
CA ARG A 56 24.04 -1.92 9.79
C ARG A 56 22.77 -1.09 9.74
N VAL A 57 22.90 0.20 9.43
CA VAL A 57 21.76 1.09 9.19
C VAL A 57 21.60 1.23 7.68
N ILE A 58 20.37 1.02 7.20
CA ILE A 58 19.98 1.27 5.82
C ILE A 58 19.13 2.52 5.79
N LEU A 59 19.43 3.38 4.82
CA LEU A 59 18.63 4.56 4.54
C LEU A 59 17.81 4.32 3.27
N ALA A 60 16.50 4.44 3.37
CA ALA A 60 15.58 4.47 2.25
C ALA A 60 15.34 5.92 1.82
N ASN A 61 15.03 6.14 0.55
CA ASN A 61 14.57 7.42 0.04
C ASN A 61 13.26 7.21 -0.71
N PHE A 62 12.15 7.72 -0.15
CA PHE A 62 10.84 7.59 -0.76
C PHE A 62 10.59 8.74 -1.73
N ILE A 63 10.64 8.45 -3.03
CA ILE A 63 10.39 9.43 -4.09
C ILE A 63 8.99 9.23 -4.66
N THR A 64 8.33 10.32 -5.05
CA THR A 64 6.98 10.28 -5.65
C THR A 64 6.99 10.51 -7.16
N GLN A 65 8.12 10.99 -7.67
CA GLN A 65 8.36 11.24 -9.08
C GLN A 65 9.74 10.69 -9.46
N ALA A 66 9.81 10.08 -10.63
CA ALA A 66 11.05 9.58 -11.21
C ALA A 66 11.23 10.22 -12.59
N ASN A 67 12.43 10.72 -12.87
CA ASN A 67 12.77 11.16 -14.23
C ASN A 67 13.18 9.91 -15.05
N PRO A 68 12.40 9.53 -16.08
CA PRO A 68 12.65 8.30 -16.83
C PRO A 68 14.01 8.33 -17.54
N GLU A 69 14.45 9.49 -18.00
CA GLU A 69 15.76 9.63 -18.65
C GLU A 69 16.89 9.39 -17.66
N LEU A 70 16.82 9.99 -16.47
CA LEU A 70 17.81 9.78 -15.42
C LEU A 70 17.78 8.36 -14.84
N THR A 71 16.61 7.71 -14.84
CA THR A 71 16.45 6.33 -14.37
C THR A 71 17.14 5.36 -15.33
N LYS A 72 17.07 5.59 -16.65
CA LYS A 72 17.84 4.82 -17.66
C LYS A 72 19.35 4.94 -17.46
N PHE A 73 19.84 6.10 -17.02
CA PHE A 73 21.25 6.29 -16.64
C PHE A 73 21.63 5.65 -15.30
N GLY A 74 20.67 5.08 -14.56
CA GLY A 74 20.89 4.46 -13.26
C GLY A 74 21.85 3.26 -13.27
N ASP A 75 22.08 2.64 -14.43
CA ASP A 75 23.07 1.57 -14.57
C ASP A 75 24.52 2.07 -14.48
N LEU A 76 24.77 3.35 -14.81
CA LEU A 76 26.08 3.99 -14.65
C LEU A 76 26.21 4.71 -13.30
N GLN A 77 25.09 5.06 -12.68
CA GLN A 77 25.06 5.83 -11.44
C GLN A 77 24.01 5.24 -10.47
N ALA A 78 24.46 4.35 -9.59
CA ALA A 78 23.59 3.59 -8.69
C ALA A 78 22.66 4.46 -7.80
N HIS A 79 23.09 5.67 -7.42
CA HIS A 79 22.26 6.61 -6.64
C HIS A 79 21.01 7.10 -7.39
N ARG A 80 20.98 6.97 -8.72
CA ARG A 80 19.82 7.31 -9.56
C ARG A 80 18.89 6.12 -9.81
N LYS A 81 19.31 4.92 -9.38
CA LYS A 81 18.59 3.68 -9.64
C LYS A 81 17.46 3.52 -8.63
N ILE A 82 16.30 3.11 -9.13
CA ILE A 82 15.13 2.81 -8.31
C ILE A 82 15.17 1.32 -8.00
N PHE A 83 15.33 0.98 -6.72
CA PHE A 83 15.42 -0.41 -6.27
C PHE A 83 14.09 -0.95 -5.76
N GLY A 84 13.19 -0.08 -5.32
CA GLY A 84 11.88 -0.46 -4.79
C GLY A 84 10.73 0.28 -5.45
N PHE A 85 9.55 -0.36 -5.45
CA PHE A 85 8.30 0.26 -5.88
C PHE A 85 7.18 0.00 -4.85
N ILE A 86 6.45 1.06 -4.50
CA ILE A 86 5.24 0.99 -3.68
C ILE A 86 4.09 1.55 -4.50
N GLY A 87 3.18 0.66 -4.91
CA GLY A 87 1.89 1.05 -5.47
C GLY A 87 0.86 1.20 -4.36
N VAL A 88 0.12 2.30 -4.31
CA VAL A 88 -0.90 2.52 -3.28
C VAL A 88 -2.26 2.67 -3.93
N SER A 89 -3.22 1.83 -3.56
CA SER A 89 -4.61 2.00 -3.96
C SER A 89 -5.52 2.14 -2.76
N GLN A 90 -6.55 2.96 -2.89
CA GLN A 90 -7.56 3.18 -1.87
C GLN A 90 -8.93 3.05 -2.50
N ASN A 91 -9.76 2.17 -1.93
CA ASN A 91 -11.16 2.08 -2.25
C ASN A 91 -11.97 3.00 -1.31
N ALA A 92 -12.91 3.77 -1.87
CA ALA A 92 -13.79 4.65 -1.10
C ALA A 92 -14.75 3.89 -0.17
N PHE A 93 -14.86 2.57 -0.36
CA PHE A 93 -15.76 1.68 0.38
C PHE A 93 -15.56 1.69 1.91
N SER A 94 -14.40 2.12 2.43
CA SER A 94 -14.18 2.19 3.88
C SER A 94 -14.85 3.39 4.56
N ALA A 95 -15.08 4.51 3.86
CA ALA A 95 -15.77 5.68 4.42
C ALA A 95 -17.29 5.49 4.49
N ALA A 96 -17.87 4.73 3.55
CA ALA A 96 -19.30 4.43 3.57
C ALA A 96 -19.66 3.37 4.62
N ASN A 97 -18.76 2.42 4.90
CA ASN A 97 -18.99 1.37 5.90
C ASN A 97 -18.85 1.84 7.34
N SER A 98 -18.05 2.86 7.65
CA SER A 98 -18.07 3.49 8.98
C SER A 98 -19.41 4.19 9.27
N ILE A 99 -20.05 4.74 8.23
CA ILE A 99 -21.40 5.32 8.30
C ILE A 99 -22.47 4.22 8.33
N GLN A 100 -22.35 3.16 7.52
CA GLN A 100 -23.33 2.06 7.53
C GLN A 100 -23.25 1.18 8.79
N SER A 101 -22.07 0.98 9.38
CA SER A 101 -21.92 0.24 10.64
C SER A 101 -22.45 1.02 11.84
N SER A 102 -22.34 2.34 11.83
CA SER A 102 -22.98 3.20 12.84
C SER A 102 -24.50 3.26 12.62
N LEU A 103 -24.98 3.33 11.38
CA LEU A 103 -26.42 3.25 11.07
C LEU A 103 -27.03 1.88 11.41
N ARG A 104 -26.36 0.76 11.13
CA ARG A 104 -26.85 -0.58 11.49
C ARG A 104 -26.91 -0.74 13.01
N ALA A 105 -25.91 -0.24 13.74
CA ALA A 105 -25.88 -0.31 15.19
C ALA A 105 -27.03 0.48 15.84
N SER A 106 -27.41 1.62 15.25
CA SER A 106 -28.60 2.38 15.66
C SER A 106 -29.91 1.62 15.37
N VAL A 107 -30.04 1.02 14.19
CA VAL A 107 -31.25 0.24 13.82
C VAL A 107 -31.41 -1.02 14.68
N GLU A 108 -30.30 -1.67 15.03
CA GLU A 108 -30.28 -2.88 15.86
C GLU A 108 -30.56 -2.57 17.34
N SER A 109 -30.27 -1.34 17.81
CA SER A 109 -30.69 -0.87 19.13
C SER A 109 -32.19 -0.53 19.19
N ASP A 110 -32.79 -0.06 18.11
CA ASP A 110 -34.22 0.25 18.06
C ASP A 110 -35.09 -1.02 18.07
N LEU A 111 -34.62 -2.10 17.42
CA LEU A 111 -35.31 -3.40 17.40
C LEU A 111 -35.28 -4.17 18.75
N ARG A 112 -34.42 -3.77 19.69
CA ARG A 112 -34.36 -4.39 21.03
C ARG A 112 -35.30 -3.73 22.05
N ASN A 113 -35.94 -2.62 21.70
CA ASN A 113 -36.84 -1.88 22.60
C ASN A 113 -38.35 -2.06 22.31
N GLU A 114 -38.74 -2.89 21.35
CA GLU A 114 -40.16 -3.18 21.05
C GLU A 114 -40.57 -4.63 21.37
N GLU A 115 -40.47 -5.05 22.64
CA GLU A 115 -41.13 -6.27 23.15
C GLU A 115 -42.46 -6.00 23.88
N ASN A 116 -43.18 -4.93 23.54
CA ASN A 116 -44.51 -4.74 24.14
C ASN A 116 -45.45 -3.90 23.29
N TYR A 117 -46.07 -4.47 22.25
CA TYR A 117 -47.46 -4.15 21.89
C TYR A 117 -48.01 -5.18 20.89
N ASN A 118 -49.08 -5.87 21.29
CA ASN A 118 -49.87 -6.72 20.41
C ASN A 118 -50.56 -5.86 19.33
N THR A 119 -50.22 -6.03 18.06
CA THR A 119 -51.15 -5.86 16.93
C THR A 119 -50.63 -6.56 15.68
N SER A 120 -51.45 -7.49 15.20
CA SER A 120 -51.30 -8.25 13.98
C SER A 120 -51.35 -7.37 12.72
N LYS A 121 -50.22 -7.25 12.01
CA LYS A 121 -50.16 -7.17 10.55
C LYS A 121 -48.95 -7.96 10.04
N PRO A 122 -49.13 -8.96 9.17
CA PRO A 122 -47.98 -9.65 8.59
C PRO A 122 -47.29 -8.71 7.60
N LEU A 123 -46.00 -8.45 7.83
CA LEU A 123 -45.13 -7.76 6.89
C LEU A 123 -44.92 -8.63 5.65
N ASP A 124 -45.12 -8.05 4.48
CA ASP A 124 -45.08 -8.69 3.17
C ASP A 124 -43.63 -9.15 2.84
N PRO A 125 -43.38 -10.47 2.61
CA PRO A 125 -42.07 -11.03 2.28
C PRO A 125 -41.42 -10.46 1.00
N SER A 126 -42.19 -9.77 0.16
CA SER A 126 -41.70 -9.17 -1.10
C SER A 126 -40.82 -7.92 -0.89
N ILE A 127 -40.94 -7.24 0.25
CA ILE A 127 -40.13 -6.05 0.58
C ILE A 127 -38.71 -6.45 1.01
N LEU A 128 -38.54 -7.59 1.70
CA LEU A 128 -37.22 -8.09 2.09
C LEU A 128 -36.42 -8.62 0.89
N HIS A 129 -37.10 -9.26 -0.07
CA HIS A 129 -36.45 -9.75 -1.28
C HIS A 129 -35.94 -8.61 -2.18
N SER A 130 -36.62 -7.47 -2.20
CA SER A 130 -36.20 -6.29 -2.96
C SER A 130 -35.02 -5.54 -2.31
N ALA A 131 -34.79 -5.68 -1.00
CA ALA A 131 -33.61 -5.17 -0.32
C ALA A 131 -32.37 -6.07 -0.52
N LEU A 132 -32.55 -7.40 -0.56
CA LEU A 132 -31.46 -8.37 -0.75
C LEU A 132 -31.02 -8.55 -2.21
N VAL A 133 -31.88 -8.28 -3.19
CA VAL A 133 -31.59 -8.49 -4.62
C VAL A 133 -31.12 -7.22 -5.34
N ARG A 134 -31.15 -6.05 -4.67
CA ARG A 134 -30.69 -4.76 -5.24
C ARG A 134 -29.21 -4.46 -4.95
N THR A 135 -28.33 -5.46 -5.04
CA THR A 135 -26.86 -5.26 -5.08
C THR A 135 -26.30 -5.53 -6.47
N LYS A 136 -27.05 -5.17 -7.52
CA LYS A 136 -26.52 -5.05 -8.88
C LYS A 136 -26.39 -3.59 -9.27
N SER A 137 -25.12 -3.18 -9.36
CA SER A 137 -24.61 -2.05 -10.14
C SER A 137 -25.34 -0.73 -9.97
N THR A 138 -25.19 -0.11 -8.79
CA THR A 138 -25.10 1.35 -8.77
C THR A 138 -23.68 1.72 -9.19
N ASN A 139 -23.59 2.67 -10.11
CA ASN A 139 -22.36 3.20 -10.70
C ASN A 139 -21.50 3.90 -9.63
N ASP A 140 -20.91 3.12 -8.72
CA ASP A 140 -20.08 3.61 -7.63
C ASP A 140 -18.67 3.88 -8.17
N GLY A 141 -18.05 4.97 -7.75
CA GLY A 141 -16.70 5.37 -8.15
C GLY A 141 -15.61 4.41 -7.64
N SER A 142 -15.93 3.14 -7.37
CA SER A 142 -14.99 2.11 -6.94
C SER A 142 -14.05 1.79 -8.10
N TYR A 143 -12.77 2.01 -7.89
CA TYR A 143 -11.74 1.57 -8.82
C TYR A 143 -11.67 0.03 -8.74
N SER A 144 -12.00 -0.67 -9.84
CA SER A 144 -11.96 -2.14 -9.86
C SER A 144 -10.58 -2.65 -9.45
N LEU A 145 -10.54 -3.71 -8.63
CA LEU A 145 -9.30 -4.33 -8.21
C LEU A 145 -8.48 -4.82 -9.41
N ASP A 146 -9.13 -5.32 -10.46
CA ASP A 146 -8.44 -5.77 -11.67
C ASP A 146 -7.63 -4.63 -12.31
N ASN A 147 -8.20 -3.43 -12.38
CA ASN A 147 -7.51 -2.24 -12.88
C ASN A 147 -6.33 -1.85 -11.98
N VAL A 148 -6.45 -2.08 -10.67
CA VAL A 148 -5.35 -1.88 -9.72
C VAL A 148 -4.21 -2.83 -10.01
N CYS A 149 -4.52 -4.12 -10.19
CA CYS A 149 -3.52 -5.15 -10.50
C CYS A 149 -2.80 -4.85 -11.82
N GLU A 150 -3.55 -4.55 -12.88
CA GLU A 150 -3.00 -4.22 -14.20
C GLU A 150 -2.10 -2.98 -14.13
N THR A 151 -2.56 -1.92 -13.46
CA THR A 151 -1.79 -0.68 -13.33
C THR A 151 -0.52 -0.87 -12.48
N TYR A 152 -0.63 -1.63 -11.40
CA TYR A 152 0.52 -2.00 -10.56
C TYR A 152 1.57 -2.75 -11.38
N ASN A 153 1.16 -3.80 -12.09
CA ASN A 153 2.05 -4.63 -12.90
C ASN A 153 2.67 -3.84 -14.05
N ARG A 154 1.91 -2.94 -14.69
CA ARG A 154 2.45 -2.03 -15.69
C ARG A 154 3.53 -1.10 -15.13
N HIS A 155 3.32 -0.49 -13.97
CA HIS A 155 4.33 0.35 -13.33
C HIS A 155 5.57 -0.44 -12.90
N LYS A 156 5.39 -1.68 -12.45
CA LYS A 156 6.49 -2.62 -12.16
C LYS A 156 7.34 -2.86 -13.42
N GLN A 157 6.69 -3.08 -14.56
CA GLN A 157 7.37 -3.26 -15.85
C GLN A 157 8.05 -1.99 -16.38
N GLU A 158 7.50 -0.80 -16.12
CA GLU A 158 8.14 0.47 -16.50
C GLU A 158 9.51 0.70 -15.80
N LEU A 159 9.70 0.10 -14.63
CA LEU A 159 10.94 0.17 -13.84
C LEU A 159 11.93 -0.96 -14.16
N TYR A 160 11.65 -1.77 -15.19
CA TYR A 160 12.43 -2.96 -15.53
C TYR A 160 13.92 -2.64 -15.74
N GLY A 161 14.78 -3.48 -15.17
CA GLY A 161 16.25 -3.36 -15.20
C GLY A 161 16.88 -2.92 -13.86
N GLY A 162 16.11 -2.27 -12.98
CA GLY A 162 16.60 -1.84 -11.66
C GLY A 162 15.80 -2.23 -10.44
N LEU A 163 14.52 -2.53 -10.63
CA LEU A 163 13.65 -2.94 -9.55
C LEU A 163 14.13 -4.26 -8.92
N VAL A 164 14.23 -4.27 -7.59
CA VAL A 164 14.65 -5.42 -6.80
C VAL A 164 13.46 -6.07 -6.10
N ASP A 165 12.57 -5.26 -5.53
CA ASP A 165 11.36 -5.73 -4.86
C ASP A 165 10.25 -4.67 -4.96
N SER A 166 9.00 -5.09 -4.79
CA SER A 166 7.84 -4.21 -4.88
C SER A 166 6.72 -4.60 -3.93
N ARG A 167 5.92 -3.61 -3.48
CA ARG A 167 4.72 -3.84 -2.68
C ARG A 167 3.53 -3.07 -3.22
N CYS A 168 2.35 -3.67 -3.19
CA CYS A 168 1.08 -3.03 -3.43
C CYS A 168 0.32 -2.88 -2.12
N VAL A 169 0.10 -1.64 -1.70
CA VAL A 169 -0.64 -1.28 -0.49
C VAL A 169 -2.08 -1.01 -0.87
N LEU A 170 -3.00 -1.77 -0.30
CA LEU A 170 -4.42 -1.75 -0.59
C LEU A 170 -5.20 -1.29 0.64
N PHE A 171 -5.93 -0.18 0.52
CA PHE A 171 -6.81 0.33 1.59
C PHE A 171 -8.28 0.11 1.23
N GLY A 172 -9.04 -0.53 2.12
CA GLY A 172 -10.49 -0.70 1.97
C GLY A 172 -10.90 -1.71 0.90
N PHE A 173 -9.99 -2.60 0.49
CA PHE A 173 -10.30 -3.73 -0.38
C PHE A 173 -10.59 -4.93 0.51
N ASN A 174 -11.74 -5.58 0.29
CA ASN A 174 -12.03 -6.86 0.92
C ASN A 174 -11.03 -7.88 0.37
N GLU A 175 -10.44 -8.73 1.22
CA GLU A 175 -9.39 -9.71 0.86
C GLU A 175 -9.66 -10.32 -0.51
N ALA A 176 -8.91 -9.86 -1.50
CA ALA A 176 -9.16 -10.24 -2.87
C ALA A 176 -7.84 -10.60 -3.53
N THR A 177 -7.88 -11.73 -4.21
CA THR A 177 -6.87 -12.26 -5.13
C THR A 177 -6.77 -11.31 -6.32
N CYS A 178 -6.15 -10.15 -6.09
CA CYS A 178 -5.60 -9.34 -7.15
C CYS A 178 -4.52 -10.18 -7.85
N GLY A 179 -4.34 -10.05 -9.16
CA GLY A 179 -3.25 -10.70 -9.92
C GLY A 179 -1.84 -10.21 -9.56
N ILE A 180 -1.65 -9.74 -8.32
CA ILE A 180 -0.41 -9.36 -7.67
C ILE A 180 0.02 -10.52 -6.79
N GLU A 181 1.31 -10.81 -6.76
CA GLU A 181 1.88 -11.87 -5.93
C GLU A 181 1.54 -11.63 -4.45
N SER A 182 1.11 -12.67 -3.72
CA SER A 182 0.64 -12.52 -2.33
C SER A 182 1.68 -11.89 -1.40
N ARG A 183 2.98 -12.13 -1.65
CA ARG A 183 4.10 -11.50 -0.91
C ARG A 183 4.16 -9.99 -1.10
N GLU A 184 3.69 -9.50 -2.24
CA GLU A 184 3.74 -8.09 -2.59
C GLU A 184 2.56 -7.30 -2.01
N VAL A 185 1.48 -7.97 -1.61
CA VAL A 185 0.25 -7.30 -1.14
C VAL A 185 0.32 -6.94 0.35
N LEU A 186 -0.01 -5.70 0.67
CA LEU A 186 -0.23 -5.19 2.03
C LEU A 186 -1.64 -4.61 2.10
N SER A 187 -2.57 -5.34 2.71
CA SER A 187 -3.98 -4.95 2.77
C SER A 187 -4.34 -4.40 4.15
N PHE A 188 -5.06 -3.27 4.16
CA PHE A 188 -5.52 -2.59 5.36
C PHE A 188 -6.93 -2.04 5.17
N ASN A 189 -7.64 -1.76 6.26
CA ASN A 189 -8.95 -1.12 6.20
C ASN A 189 -8.85 0.37 5.86
N SER A 190 -7.86 1.05 6.44
CA SER A 190 -7.63 2.49 6.32
C SER A 190 -6.15 2.81 6.55
N LEU A 191 -5.72 4.03 6.22
CA LEU A 191 -4.35 4.48 6.50
C LEU A 191 -4.17 4.77 8.00
N GLU A 192 -5.26 4.99 8.73
CA GLU A 192 -5.29 5.38 10.13
C GLU A 192 -5.16 4.15 11.03
N ASP A 193 -5.81 3.05 10.65
CA ASP A 193 -5.89 1.81 11.43
C ASP A 193 -4.86 0.76 10.98
N SER A 194 -3.78 1.19 10.33
CA SER A 194 -2.77 0.29 9.73
C SER A 194 -1.46 0.31 10.50
N GLU A 195 -1.47 -0.16 11.75
CA GLU A 195 -0.27 -0.21 12.61
C GLU A 195 0.87 -1.07 12.04
N GLU A 196 0.53 -2.06 11.20
CA GLU A 196 1.52 -2.93 10.55
C GLU A 196 2.10 -2.36 9.26
N PHE A 197 1.61 -1.19 8.78
CA PHE A 197 2.07 -0.58 7.55
C PHE A 197 3.59 -0.35 7.56
N GLU A 198 4.11 0.29 8.61
CA GLU A 198 5.54 0.53 8.75
C GLU A 198 6.33 -0.78 8.83
N ASN A 199 5.77 -1.84 9.40
CA ASN A 199 6.42 -3.15 9.44
C ASN A 199 6.52 -3.77 8.04
N GLY A 200 5.46 -3.70 7.25
CA GLY A 200 5.46 -4.15 5.86
C GLY A 200 6.48 -3.39 4.99
N VAL A 201 6.59 -2.07 5.19
CA VAL A 201 7.57 -1.23 4.49
C VAL A 201 9.00 -1.53 4.96
N ARG A 202 9.24 -1.70 6.27
CA ARG A 202 10.55 -2.15 6.78
C ARG A 202 10.96 -3.47 6.15
N GLU A 203 10.01 -4.40 5.98
CA GLU A 203 10.28 -5.69 5.37
C GLU A 203 10.62 -5.60 3.88
N LEU A 204 9.97 -4.70 3.14
CA LEU A 204 10.37 -4.35 1.78
C LEU A 204 11.82 -3.85 1.75
N ILE A 205 12.18 -2.88 2.60
CA ILE A 205 13.54 -2.32 2.63
C ILE A 205 14.57 -3.41 2.97
N ARG A 206 14.28 -4.28 3.95
CA ARG A 206 15.16 -5.42 4.30
C ARG A 206 15.34 -6.38 3.14
N SER A 207 14.25 -6.74 2.47
CA SER A 207 14.27 -7.63 1.31
C SER A 207 15.15 -7.06 0.20
N ILE A 208 15.00 -5.78 -0.15
CA ILE A 208 15.86 -5.11 -1.13
C ILE A 208 17.33 -5.19 -0.70
N TYR A 209 17.62 -4.86 0.57
CA TYR A 209 18.98 -4.91 1.08
C TYR A 209 19.60 -6.30 0.99
N PHE A 210 18.92 -7.35 1.44
CA PHE A 210 19.46 -8.71 1.41
C PHE A 210 19.74 -9.18 -0.02
N ILE A 211 18.88 -8.82 -0.98
CA ILE A 211 19.11 -9.15 -2.39
C ILE A 211 20.33 -8.37 -2.94
N LEU A 212 20.46 -7.09 -2.63
CA LEU A 212 21.61 -6.28 -3.05
C LEU A 212 22.93 -6.78 -2.43
N GLU A 213 22.91 -7.14 -1.15
CA GLU A 213 24.07 -7.69 -0.44
C GLU A 213 24.47 -9.05 -1.02
N SER A 214 23.51 -9.94 -1.31
CA SER A 214 23.78 -11.23 -1.98
C SER A 214 24.47 -11.03 -3.33
N ARG A 215 23.95 -10.11 -4.17
CA ARG A 215 24.54 -9.79 -5.48
C ARG A 215 25.95 -9.19 -5.39
N ARG A 216 26.29 -8.56 -4.26
CA ARG A 216 27.64 -8.05 -3.99
C ARG A 216 28.60 -9.21 -3.70
N ILE A 217 28.17 -10.17 -2.90
CA ILE A 217 28.97 -11.36 -2.51
C ILE A 217 29.26 -12.24 -3.73
N ASP A 218 28.30 -12.39 -4.65
CA ASP A 218 28.48 -13.22 -5.85
C ASP A 218 29.53 -12.67 -6.84
N ARG A 219 29.93 -11.40 -6.68
CA ARG A 219 30.90 -10.71 -7.56
C ARG A 219 32.30 -10.58 -6.95
N SER A 220 32.49 -11.04 -5.72
CA SER A 220 33.78 -11.06 -5.01
C SER A 220 34.41 -12.43 -5.05
#